data_AF-A0A1J4WI09-F1
#
_entry.id   AF-A0A1J4WI09-F1
#
_cell.length_a   1.000
_cell.length_b   1.000
_cell.length_c   1.000
_cell.angle_alpha   90.00
_cell.angle_beta   90.00
_cell.angle_gamma   90.00
#
_symmetry.space_group_name_H-M   'P 1'
#
loop_
_entity.id
_entity.type
_entity.pdbx_description
1 polymer ?
#
loop_
_entity_poly.entity_id
_entity_poly.type
_entity_poly.pdbx_seq_one_letter_code
_entity_poly.pdbx_strand_id
1 'polypeptide(L)'
;MLNLKNQKGFAALYITILVLAVIFGIAVSITILTYGEQKISRNIIKSSQAYYVAEAGIEDSVYRIIKGKKYEATNSLSVGGGLSSISITSQDDKRIIQSTGEISQRIKKLETILKTESATVAFYYGAQIDKGGLWLGANASVEGNVYSNGKMEGQGKGSGSKISGDAWVAGAVAPEPDQQWTSQDSDFPFGLKIGKEYYLDTAQSFVPSVSKVLNTVSFYIKKVGDPPDQTVRILADDNGQPSQTPLASGILKSSKITSSYSWIDVSFDPPPNLTAGIIYWIMIDVSRDDDDYWIWGKDSTDGYTSGTGKYTKDWDTPGATWTSVGGDLNFKTWMGGETPTYIDRVWVGRDAHANTIADSWIDGDAYYQTIDARTTVSGTKYPNSPDPATKDLPISYAQIQDWEKAACCDTGSGCKAECVSGSYSPLEGSSLGSMKIEGDLTFPSNSDDNPVIIAGPVWVTGKILASNNAGIKLKSGLESGYPIIADNPADQTNFGKVELNNNVITTDSPQGGRLLFVSTNKSLDPANPAIHLYNNINVENPQSIIYTLNGLIVVENNAEFVEVTGYAIRLENNTKIVYQEGLINSNFSSGPGGGWEVTSWKETE
;
A
#
# COMPACT_ATOMS: atom_id res chain seq x y z
N MET A 1 79.16 37.12 -77.17
CA MET A 1 78.95 37.60 -75.77
C MET A 1 77.50 38.05 -75.68
N LEU A 2 76.63 37.67 -74.76
CA LEU A 2 76.77 37.17 -73.40
C LEU A 2 75.89 35.92 -73.16
N ASN A 3 76.52 34.88 -72.65
CA ASN A 3 76.07 34.04 -71.53
C ASN A 3 74.56 34.08 -71.17
N LEU A 4 73.72 33.28 -71.84
CA LEU A 4 72.50 32.77 -71.22
C LEU A 4 72.96 31.79 -70.14
N LYS A 5 73.34 32.33 -68.97
CA LYS A 5 73.60 31.55 -67.76
C LYS A 5 72.41 30.61 -67.62
N ASN A 6 72.68 29.30 -67.63
CA ASN A 6 71.70 28.29 -67.26
C ASN A 6 71.10 28.68 -65.91
N GLN A 7 69.94 29.36 -65.92
CA GLN A 7 69.20 29.78 -64.71
C GLN A 7 68.57 28.58 -64.00
N LYS A 8 69.07 27.36 -64.23
CA LYS A 8 68.66 26.14 -63.55
C LYS A 8 68.75 26.30 -62.02
N GLY A 9 69.73 27.07 -61.52
CA GLY A 9 69.85 27.41 -60.09
C GLY A 9 68.81 28.41 -59.58
N PHE A 10 68.44 29.43 -60.36
CA PHE A 10 67.39 30.40 -59.98
C PHE A 10 65.99 29.77 -60.09
N ALA A 11 65.75 28.98 -61.13
CA ALA A 11 64.52 28.20 -61.28
C ALA A 11 64.37 27.17 -60.15
N ALA A 12 65.45 26.49 -59.76
CA ALA A 12 65.44 25.60 -58.60
C ALA A 12 65.11 26.37 -57.31
N LEU A 13 65.78 27.50 -57.03
CA LEU A 13 65.49 28.33 -55.86
C LEU A 13 64.04 28.83 -55.84
N TYR A 14 63.52 29.33 -56.97
CA TYR A 14 62.16 29.83 -57.08
C TYR A 14 61.12 28.72 -56.88
N ILE A 15 61.33 27.55 -57.51
CA ILE A 15 60.47 26.37 -57.32
C ILE A 15 60.54 25.91 -55.86
N THR A 16 61.72 25.89 -55.24
CA THR A 16 61.87 25.55 -53.81
C THR A 16 61.13 26.53 -52.91
N ILE A 17 61.22 27.84 -53.16
CA ILE A 17 60.49 28.87 -52.40
C ILE A 17 58.99 28.71 -52.60
N LEU A 18 58.53 28.44 -53.83
CA LEU A 18 57.12 28.25 -54.14
C LEU A 18 56.57 26.98 -53.46
N VAL A 19 57.31 25.88 -53.50
CA VAL A 19 56.98 24.64 -52.79
C VAL A 19 56.95 24.87 -51.28
N LEU A 20 57.93 25.60 -50.72
CA LEU A 20 57.94 25.97 -49.29
C LEU A 20 56.75 26.85 -48.90
N ALA A 21 56.36 27.81 -49.75
CA ALA A 21 55.21 28.67 -49.49
C ALA A 21 53.89 27.88 -49.51
N VAL A 22 53.74 26.93 -50.43
CA VAL A 22 52.57 26.02 -50.47
C VAL A 22 52.55 25.11 -49.24
N ILE A 23 53.68 24.52 -48.85
CA ILE A 23 53.78 23.69 -47.63
C ILE A 23 53.44 24.52 -46.38
N PHE A 24 53.93 25.76 -46.29
CA PHE A 24 53.63 26.65 -45.19
C PHE A 24 52.14 27.02 -45.14
N GLY A 25 51.53 27.33 -46.29
CA GLY A 25 50.09 27.61 -46.37
C GLY A 25 49.22 26.42 -45.93
N ILE A 26 49.61 25.20 -46.31
CA ILE A 26 48.96 23.97 -45.86
C ILE A 26 49.15 23.78 -44.35
N ALA A 27 50.35 23.99 -43.82
CA ALA A 27 50.66 23.84 -42.39
C ALA A 27 49.87 24.84 -41.51
N VAL A 28 49.77 26.10 -41.93
CA VAL A 28 48.95 27.12 -41.23
C VAL A 28 47.47 26.75 -41.25
N SER A 29 46.97 26.27 -42.39
CA SER A 29 45.56 25.86 -42.54
C SER A 29 45.22 24.69 -41.61
N ILE A 30 46.08 23.66 -41.54
CA ILE A 30 45.93 22.53 -40.63
C ILE A 30 45.97 23.01 -39.17
N THR A 31 46.87 23.95 -38.83
CA THR A 31 46.98 24.47 -37.46
C THR A 31 45.72 25.20 -37.01
N ILE A 32 45.13 26.05 -37.87
CA ILE A 32 43.89 26.78 -37.56
C ILE A 32 42.72 25.81 -37.38
N LEU A 33 42.58 24.82 -38.28
CA LEU A 33 41.52 23.80 -38.18
C LEU A 33 41.67 22.97 -36.90
N THR A 34 42.90 22.51 -36.62
CA THR A 34 43.21 21.73 -35.41
C THR A 34 42.92 22.52 -34.13
N TYR A 35 43.27 23.81 -34.10
CA TYR A 35 42.98 24.67 -32.94
C TYR A 35 41.47 24.92 -32.77
N GLY A 36 40.74 25.09 -33.88
CA GLY A 36 39.29 25.19 -33.90
C GLY A 36 38.63 23.93 -33.34
N GLU A 37 39.04 22.76 -33.80
CA GLU A 37 38.57 21.45 -33.31
C GLU A 37 38.89 21.25 -31.82
N GLN A 38 40.09 21.62 -31.38
CA GLN A 38 40.46 21.55 -29.96
C GLN A 38 39.58 22.45 -29.08
N LYS A 39 39.24 23.66 -29.54
CA LYS A 39 38.35 24.58 -28.80
C LYS A 39 36.93 24.03 -28.73
N ILE A 40 36.42 23.49 -29.83
CA ILE A 40 35.08 22.85 -29.89
C ILE A 40 35.05 21.64 -28.95
N SER A 41 36.05 20.75 -29.05
CA SER A 41 36.17 19.57 -28.19
C SER A 41 36.24 19.95 -26.71
N ARG A 42 37.05 20.96 -26.34
CA ARG A 42 37.11 21.48 -24.96
C ARG A 42 35.78 22.06 -24.50
N ASN A 43 35.08 22.82 -25.34
CA ASN A 43 33.76 23.36 -25.02
C ASN A 43 32.72 22.25 -24.81
N ILE A 44 32.73 21.21 -25.64
CA ILE A 44 31.84 20.04 -25.49
C ILE A 44 32.13 19.35 -24.16
N ILE A 45 33.39 19.04 -23.85
CA ILE A 45 33.78 18.41 -22.59
C ILE A 45 33.35 19.26 -21.38
N LYS A 46 33.61 20.58 -21.41
CA LYS A 46 33.23 21.49 -20.31
C LYS A 46 31.72 21.64 -20.17
N SER A 47 30.99 21.65 -21.27
CA SER A 47 29.53 21.66 -21.26
C SER A 47 28.96 20.37 -20.66
N SER A 48 29.53 19.21 -21.01
CA SER A 48 29.16 17.93 -20.40
C SER A 48 29.48 17.91 -18.91
N GLN A 49 30.64 18.45 -18.51
CA GLN A 49 30.99 18.57 -17.09
C GLN A 49 29.99 19.46 -16.32
N ALA A 50 29.58 20.60 -16.87
CA ALA A 50 28.55 21.45 -16.26
C ALA A 50 27.21 20.71 -16.10
N TYR A 51 26.83 19.91 -17.10
CA TYR A 51 25.62 19.09 -17.06
C TYR A 51 25.69 18.07 -15.92
N TYR A 52 26.76 17.29 -15.80
CA TYR A 52 26.92 16.31 -14.71
C TYR A 52 26.99 16.95 -13.31
N VAL A 53 27.50 18.18 -13.20
CA VAL A 53 27.47 18.95 -11.95
C VAL A 53 26.04 19.36 -11.59
N ALA A 54 25.25 19.79 -12.58
CA ALA A 54 23.83 20.07 -12.39
C ALA A 54 23.06 18.80 -11.99
N GLU A 55 23.33 17.68 -12.67
CA GLU A 55 22.73 16.36 -12.42
C GLU A 55 22.94 15.93 -10.96
N ALA A 56 24.19 16.01 -10.47
CA ALA A 56 24.52 15.66 -9.09
C ALA A 56 23.74 16.49 -8.05
N GLY A 57 23.40 17.75 -8.37
CA GLY A 57 22.56 18.57 -7.50
C GLY A 57 21.08 18.14 -7.51
N ILE A 58 20.56 17.71 -8.65
CA ILE A 58 19.22 17.10 -8.72
C ILE A 58 19.23 15.77 -7.97
N GLU A 59 20.17 14.88 -8.24
CA GLU A 59 20.25 13.55 -7.61
C GLU A 59 20.36 13.64 -6.09
N ASP A 60 21.21 14.52 -5.55
CA ASP A 60 21.32 14.73 -4.09
C ASP A 60 20.00 15.26 -3.50
N SER A 61 19.33 16.18 -4.18
CA SER A 61 18.05 16.76 -3.73
C SER A 61 16.91 15.75 -3.78
N VAL A 62 16.78 15.04 -4.91
CA VAL A 62 15.79 13.98 -5.12
C VAL A 62 15.99 12.87 -4.09
N TYR A 63 17.23 12.43 -3.89
CA TYR A 63 17.57 11.44 -2.87
C TYR A 63 17.15 11.90 -1.48
N ARG A 64 17.48 13.14 -1.09
CA ARG A 64 17.10 13.67 0.22
C ARG A 64 15.58 13.76 0.41
N ILE A 65 14.87 14.23 -0.61
CA ILE A 65 13.40 14.39 -0.55
C ILE A 65 12.71 13.02 -0.51
N ILE A 66 13.11 12.08 -1.38
CA ILE A 66 12.60 10.70 -1.39
C ILE A 66 12.89 9.99 -0.06
N LYS A 67 14.10 10.16 0.48
CA LYS A 67 14.53 9.49 1.72
C LYS A 67 14.25 10.29 2.99
N GLY A 68 13.39 11.30 2.94
CA GLY A 68 12.99 12.10 4.12
C GLY A 68 14.15 12.78 4.87
N LYS A 69 15.31 12.98 4.23
CA LYS A 69 16.49 13.58 4.84
C LYS A 69 16.32 15.10 4.95
N LYS A 70 16.95 15.71 5.95
CA LYS A 70 16.98 17.17 6.07
C LYS A 70 17.61 17.80 4.81
N TYR A 71 16.88 18.73 4.22
CA TYR A 71 17.33 19.55 3.09
C TYR A 71 17.00 21.02 3.35
N GLU A 72 17.66 21.93 2.62
CA GLU A 72 17.38 23.35 2.65
C GLU A 72 16.67 23.75 1.36
N ALA A 73 15.78 24.74 1.41
CA ALA A 73 15.07 25.21 0.21
C ALA A 73 16.03 25.79 -0.85
N THR A 74 17.22 26.23 -0.45
CA THR A 74 18.30 26.67 -1.34
C THR A 74 19.64 26.27 -0.74
N ASN A 75 20.49 25.59 -1.51
CA ASN A 75 21.84 25.22 -1.09
C ASN A 75 22.79 25.10 -2.30
N SER A 76 24.05 24.75 -2.04
CA SER A 76 25.03 24.47 -3.09
C SER A 76 25.85 23.22 -2.80
N LEU A 77 26.26 22.54 -3.87
CA LEU A 77 27.01 21.29 -3.83
C LEU A 77 28.24 21.40 -4.77
N SER A 78 29.44 21.14 -4.25
CA SER A 78 30.65 21.12 -5.10
C SER A 78 30.96 19.68 -5.55
N VAL A 79 31.08 19.48 -6.86
CA VAL A 79 31.32 18.17 -7.47
C VAL A 79 32.36 18.31 -8.57
N GLY A 80 33.46 17.53 -8.50
CA GLY A 80 34.46 17.47 -9.59
C GLY A 80 35.10 18.80 -9.98
N GLY A 81 35.14 19.79 -9.08
CA GLY A 81 35.67 21.14 -9.34
C GLY A 81 34.66 22.12 -9.97
N GLY A 82 33.41 21.71 -10.16
CA GLY A 82 32.27 22.59 -10.45
C GLY A 82 31.44 22.88 -9.21
N LEU A 83 30.51 23.83 -9.35
CA LEU A 83 29.54 24.20 -8.32
C LEU A 83 28.12 24.00 -8.84
N SER A 84 27.29 23.30 -8.08
CA SER A 84 25.87 23.16 -8.33
C SER A 84 25.10 24.04 -7.35
N SER A 85 24.24 24.93 -7.86
CA SER A 85 23.34 25.77 -7.07
C SER A 85 21.91 25.25 -7.18
N ILE A 86 21.31 24.89 -6.05
CA ILE A 86 20.04 24.16 -5.97
C ILE A 86 18.96 25.07 -5.37
N SER A 87 17.75 25.01 -5.92
CA SER A 87 16.53 25.59 -5.34
C SER A 87 15.38 24.59 -5.36
N ILE A 88 14.65 24.49 -4.25
CA ILE A 88 13.52 23.57 -4.07
C ILE A 88 12.28 24.39 -3.71
N THR A 89 11.28 24.38 -4.59
CA THR A 89 9.98 25.05 -4.37
C THR A 89 8.93 24.01 -4.02
N SER A 90 8.22 24.21 -2.90
CA SER A 90 7.11 23.33 -2.48
C SER A 90 5.78 23.88 -2.96
N GLN A 91 4.99 23.04 -3.62
CA GLN A 91 3.58 23.24 -3.98
C GLN A 91 2.79 22.04 -3.44
N ASP A 92 1.50 22.17 -3.11
CA ASP A 92 0.69 21.18 -2.36
C ASP A 92 1.14 19.70 -2.48
N ASP A 93 1.05 19.12 -3.68
CA ASP A 93 1.40 17.72 -3.99
C ASP A 93 2.78 17.55 -4.66
N LYS A 94 3.56 18.63 -4.83
CA LYS A 94 4.76 18.66 -5.67
C LYS A 94 5.98 19.30 -5.01
N ARG A 95 7.16 18.85 -5.41
CA ARG A 95 8.43 19.57 -5.18
C ARG A 95 9.08 19.82 -6.52
N ILE A 96 9.34 21.10 -6.81
CA ILE A 96 10.07 21.51 -8.01
C ILE A 96 11.51 21.74 -7.59
N ILE A 97 12.42 20.93 -8.10
CA ILE A 97 13.86 20.98 -7.84
C ILE A 97 14.53 21.57 -9.08
N GLN A 98 15.26 22.66 -8.91
CA GLN A 98 16.09 23.25 -9.95
C GLN A 98 17.55 23.22 -9.53
N SER A 99 18.43 22.82 -10.44
CA SER A 99 19.87 22.70 -10.19
C SER A 99 20.64 23.36 -11.32
N THR A 100 21.50 24.32 -10.96
CA THR A 100 22.35 25.06 -11.90
C THR A 100 23.80 24.64 -11.69
N GLY A 101 24.35 23.85 -12.61
CA GLY A 101 25.75 23.44 -12.61
C GLY A 101 26.64 24.41 -13.38
N GLU A 102 27.69 24.90 -12.73
CA GLU A 102 28.69 25.78 -13.31
C GLU A 102 30.10 25.19 -13.26
N ILE A 103 30.80 25.18 -14.41
CA ILE A 103 32.23 24.92 -14.49
C ILE A 103 32.91 25.82 -15.52
N SER A 104 33.94 26.56 -15.10
CA SER A 104 34.72 27.44 -15.99
C SER A 104 33.86 28.33 -16.91
N GLN A 105 32.82 28.99 -16.34
CA GLN A 105 31.85 29.85 -17.05
C GLN A 105 30.97 29.12 -18.09
N ARG A 106 30.80 27.79 -17.96
CA ARG A 106 29.76 27.04 -18.67
C ARG A 106 28.69 26.67 -17.66
N ILE A 107 27.44 27.00 -18.00
CA ILE A 107 26.28 26.85 -17.13
C ILE A 107 25.31 25.88 -17.79
N LYS A 108 24.78 24.96 -17.00
CA LYS A 108 23.68 24.06 -17.35
C LYS A 108 22.65 24.08 -16.24
N LYS A 109 21.37 24.15 -16.59
CA LYS A 109 20.26 24.14 -15.64
C LYS A 109 19.34 22.96 -15.90
N LEU A 110 19.01 22.25 -14.83
CA LEU A 110 18.10 21.12 -14.87
C LEU A 110 16.93 21.39 -13.92
N GLU A 111 15.77 20.86 -14.28
CA GLU A 111 14.57 20.89 -13.46
C GLU A 111 14.00 19.47 -13.33
N THR A 112 13.57 19.13 -12.12
CA THR A 112 12.83 17.91 -11.80
C THR A 112 11.60 18.23 -10.98
N ILE A 113 10.48 17.56 -11.27
CA ILE A 113 9.25 17.67 -10.49
C ILE A 113 8.98 16.33 -9.80
N LEU A 114 9.04 16.35 -8.48
CA LEU A 114 8.58 15.26 -7.64
C LEU A 114 7.11 15.45 -7.29
N LYS A 115 6.32 14.38 -7.31
CA LYS A 115 4.94 14.35 -6.81
C LYS A 115 4.80 13.30 -5.71
N THR A 116 4.03 13.57 -4.66
CA THR A 116 3.76 12.55 -3.63
C THR A 116 2.97 11.40 -4.25
N GLU A 117 3.45 10.17 -4.09
CA GLU A 117 2.64 8.99 -4.41
C GLU A 117 1.34 9.05 -3.60
N SER A 118 0.22 8.75 -4.24
CA SER A 118 -1.00 8.43 -3.52
C SER A 118 -0.93 6.95 -3.13
N ALA A 119 -1.30 6.60 -1.91
CA ALA A 119 -1.53 5.19 -1.55
C ALA A 119 -2.60 4.63 -2.51
N THR A 120 -2.18 3.79 -3.46
CA THR A 120 -3.10 3.08 -4.34
C THR A 120 -3.76 1.99 -3.51
N VAL A 121 -5.02 2.23 -3.12
CA VAL A 121 -5.86 1.20 -2.52
C VAL A 121 -6.57 0.49 -3.67
N ALA A 122 -6.35 -0.81 -3.77
CA ALA A 122 -6.96 -1.62 -4.82
C ALA A 122 -8.14 -2.41 -4.26
N PHE A 123 -9.34 -2.08 -4.73
CA PHE A 123 -10.55 -2.86 -4.49
C PHE A 123 -10.78 -3.75 -5.72
N TYR A 124 -10.70 -5.07 -5.52
CA TYR A 124 -10.78 -6.06 -6.60
C TYR A 124 -12.13 -6.79 -6.66
N TYR A 125 -12.97 -6.61 -5.64
CA TYR A 125 -14.21 -7.35 -5.42
C TYR A 125 -15.34 -6.37 -5.18
N GLY A 126 -16.57 -6.75 -5.53
CA GLY A 126 -17.75 -5.98 -5.15
C GLY A 126 -18.05 -6.01 -3.66
N ALA A 127 -17.56 -7.05 -2.98
CA ALA A 127 -17.37 -7.02 -1.55
C ALA A 127 -16.16 -7.88 -1.17
N GLN A 128 -15.25 -7.31 -0.39
CA GLN A 128 -14.19 -8.06 0.28
C GLN A 128 -14.48 -8.11 1.79
N ILE A 129 -14.61 -9.31 2.32
CA ILE A 129 -15.00 -9.56 3.70
C ILE A 129 -13.90 -10.34 4.42
N ASP A 130 -13.58 -9.94 5.64
CA ASP A 130 -12.66 -10.69 6.49
C ASP A 130 -13.37 -11.88 7.19
N LYS A 131 -12.87 -12.31 8.35
CA LYS A 131 -13.27 -13.53 9.07
C LYS A 131 -14.75 -13.53 9.53
N GLY A 132 -15.39 -12.36 9.61
CA GLY A 132 -16.78 -12.23 10.06
C GLY A 132 -17.83 -12.73 9.06
N GLY A 133 -17.46 -12.81 7.77
CA GLY A 133 -18.32 -13.39 6.74
C GLY A 133 -19.46 -12.49 6.24
N LEU A 134 -20.16 -12.99 5.23
CA LEU A 134 -21.26 -12.30 4.55
C LEU A 134 -22.59 -13.00 4.86
N TRP A 135 -23.59 -12.21 5.28
CA TRP A 135 -24.97 -12.66 5.40
C TRP A 135 -25.88 -11.90 4.43
N LEU A 136 -26.72 -12.64 3.71
CA LEU A 136 -27.68 -12.15 2.72
C LEU A 136 -29.11 -12.48 3.16
N GLY A 137 -29.92 -11.44 3.34
CA GLY A 137 -31.36 -11.53 3.53
C GLY A 137 -32.09 -11.96 2.26
N ALA A 138 -33.41 -12.04 2.34
CA ALA A 138 -34.27 -12.34 1.20
C ALA A 138 -34.24 -11.18 0.19
N ASN A 139 -34.07 -11.50 -1.09
CA ASN A 139 -33.87 -10.56 -2.20
C ASN A 139 -32.67 -9.62 -2.02
N ALA A 140 -31.75 -9.93 -1.11
CA ALA A 140 -30.51 -9.19 -0.99
C ALA A 140 -29.54 -9.61 -2.12
N SER A 141 -28.90 -8.65 -2.78
CA SER A 141 -27.92 -8.97 -3.81
C SER A 141 -26.63 -8.16 -3.74
N VAL A 142 -25.53 -8.81 -4.12
CA VAL A 142 -24.25 -8.17 -4.46
C VAL A 142 -24.07 -8.29 -5.97
N GLU A 143 -24.07 -7.15 -6.65
CA GLU A 143 -23.73 -7.10 -8.07
C GLU A 143 -22.22 -7.02 -8.22
N GLY A 144 -21.57 -8.16 -8.48
CA GLY A 144 -20.12 -8.26 -8.57
C GLY A 144 -19.56 -9.54 -7.96
N ASN A 145 -18.24 -9.63 -7.93
CA ASN A 145 -17.49 -10.72 -7.33
C ASN A 145 -17.36 -10.54 -5.82
N VAL A 146 -17.40 -11.62 -5.04
CA VAL A 146 -17.27 -11.57 -3.57
C VAL A 146 -16.13 -12.45 -3.10
N TYR A 147 -15.28 -11.90 -2.24
CA TYR A 147 -14.25 -12.65 -1.52
C TYR A 147 -14.50 -12.57 -0.02
N SER A 148 -14.53 -13.69 0.68
CA SER A 148 -14.72 -13.73 2.13
C SER A 148 -13.71 -14.65 2.79
N ASN A 149 -13.02 -14.17 3.83
CA ASN A 149 -12.24 -15.03 4.71
C ASN A 149 -13.13 -15.80 5.71
N GLY A 150 -14.39 -15.39 5.86
CA GLY A 150 -15.43 -16.08 6.61
C GLY A 150 -16.45 -16.78 5.72
N LYS A 151 -17.46 -17.39 6.34
CA LYS A 151 -18.60 -18.02 5.65
C LYS A 151 -19.48 -17.04 4.89
N MET A 152 -20.23 -17.54 3.91
CA MET A 152 -21.31 -16.83 3.23
C MET A 152 -22.64 -17.55 3.47
N GLU A 153 -23.64 -16.82 3.94
CA GLU A 153 -24.96 -17.36 4.30
C GLU A 153 -26.09 -16.57 3.63
N GLY A 154 -27.05 -17.28 3.04
CA GLY A 154 -28.27 -16.70 2.49
C GLY A 154 -29.56 -17.26 3.11
N GLN A 155 -30.71 -16.87 2.53
CA GLN A 155 -32.03 -17.34 2.98
C GLN A 155 -32.53 -18.59 2.25
N GLY A 156 -31.82 -19.06 1.23
CA GLY A 156 -32.05 -20.35 0.57
C GLY A 156 -32.67 -20.22 -0.80
N LYS A 157 -33.02 -21.37 -1.39
CA LYS A 157 -33.51 -21.41 -2.78
C LYS A 157 -34.77 -20.58 -2.99
N GLY A 158 -34.78 -19.77 -4.04
CA GLY A 158 -35.90 -18.90 -4.41
C GLY A 158 -36.08 -17.68 -3.50
N SER A 159 -35.21 -17.48 -2.50
CA SER A 159 -35.26 -16.32 -1.61
C SER A 159 -34.70 -15.05 -2.23
N GLY A 160 -33.93 -15.16 -3.32
CA GLY A 160 -33.28 -14.02 -3.98
C GLY A 160 -31.95 -13.58 -3.36
N SER A 161 -31.41 -14.27 -2.34
CA SER A 161 -30.05 -14.02 -1.82
C SER A 161 -28.98 -14.33 -2.88
N LYS A 162 -28.45 -13.31 -3.55
CA LYS A 162 -27.70 -13.47 -4.81
C LYS A 162 -26.35 -12.75 -4.82
N ILE A 163 -25.34 -13.42 -5.36
CA ILE A 163 -24.07 -12.84 -5.82
C ILE A 163 -24.06 -12.99 -7.34
N SER A 164 -23.98 -11.90 -8.10
CA SER A 164 -24.08 -12.00 -9.57
C SER A 164 -22.79 -12.42 -10.25
N GLY A 165 -21.64 -12.22 -9.58
CA GLY A 165 -20.33 -12.68 -10.03
C GLY A 165 -19.91 -14.00 -9.39
N ASP A 166 -18.60 -14.17 -9.29
CA ASP A 166 -17.93 -15.29 -8.65
C ASP A 166 -17.91 -15.12 -7.12
N ALA A 167 -17.89 -16.24 -6.39
CA ALA A 167 -17.81 -16.26 -4.93
C ALA A 167 -16.63 -17.11 -4.45
N TRP A 168 -15.74 -16.51 -3.66
CA TRP A 168 -14.62 -17.20 -3.01
C TRP A 168 -14.73 -17.12 -1.49
N VAL A 169 -14.65 -18.28 -0.85
CA VAL A 169 -14.59 -18.44 0.60
C VAL A 169 -13.25 -19.09 0.96
N ALA A 170 -12.41 -18.37 1.69
CA ALA A 170 -11.12 -18.88 2.12
C ALA A 170 -11.26 -20.00 3.16
N GLY A 171 -10.22 -20.82 3.30
CA GLY A 171 -10.18 -21.90 4.28
C GLY A 171 -10.35 -21.41 5.73
N ALA A 172 -11.01 -22.23 6.56
CA ALA A 172 -11.25 -21.89 7.96
C ALA A 172 -9.94 -21.79 8.75
N VAL A 173 -9.86 -20.78 9.61
CA VAL A 173 -8.75 -20.58 10.57
C VAL A 173 -9.18 -21.11 11.94
N ALA A 174 -8.31 -21.81 12.66
CA ALA A 174 -8.61 -22.23 14.03
C ALA A 174 -8.90 -21.02 14.94
N PRO A 175 -9.82 -21.13 15.92
CA PRO A 175 -10.16 -20.03 16.81
C PRO A 175 -9.00 -19.65 17.75
N GLU A 176 -8.12 -20.60 18.05
CA GLU A 176 -6.93 -20.42 18.88
C GLU A 176 -5.67 -20.73 18.07
N PRO A 177 -4.54 -20.05 18.34
CA PRO A 177 -3.28 -20.39 17.70
C PRO A 177 -2.81 -21.78 18.13
N ASP A 178 -2.23 -22.54 17.19
CA ASP A 178 -1.65 -23.86 17.45
C ASP A 178 -0.35 -23.72 18.25
N GLN A 179 0.59 -22.91 17.75
CA GLN A 179 1.80 -22.51 18.47
C GLN A 179 1.79 -21.01 18.70
N GLN A 180 2.29 -20.59 19.86
CA GLN A 180 2.47 -19.17 20.16
C GLN A 180 3.54 -18.93 21.21
N TRP A 181 4.15 -17.75 21.10
CA TRP A 181 4.94 -17.16 22.16
C TRP A 181 4.66 -15.66 22.23
N THR A 182 4.10 -15.19 23.35
CA THR A 182 3.57 -13.81 23.49
C THR A 182 4.24 -12.98 24.57
N SER A 183 5.17 -13.57 25.34
CA SER A 183 5.96 -12.89 26.35
C SER A 183 6.97 -11.95 25.69
N GLN A 184 6.96 -10.66 26.02
CA GLN A 184 7.87 -9.67 25.43
C GLN A 184 8.56 -8.89 26.55
N ASP A 185 9.89 -8.98 26.61
CA ASP A 185 10.72 -8.29 27.59
C ASP A 185 11.88 -7.48 26.96
N SER A 186 12.08 -7.65 25.65
CA SER A 186 13.19 -7.06 24.91
C SER A 186 12.85 -6.85 23.43
N ASP A 187 13.69 -6.08 22.76
CA ASP A 187 13.59 -5.74 21.34
C ASP A 187 14.66 -6.51 20.55
N PHE A 188 14.29 -7.10 19.41
CA PHE A 188 15.23 -7.65 18.44
C PHE A 188 15.18 -6.85 17.12
N PRO A 189 16.13 -5.93 16.89
CA PRO A 189 16.14 -5.13 15.67
C PRO A 189 16.73 -5.95 14.50
N PHE A 190 16.10 -5.88 13.32
CA PHE A 190 16.55 -6.54 12.10
C PHE A 190 16.24 -5.70 10.86
N GLY A 191 16.91 -5.97 9.75
CA GLY A 191 17.00 -5.10 8.58
C GLY A 191 18.19 -4.13 8.61
N LEU A 192 19.11 -4.26 9.57
CA LEU A 192 20.20 -3.30 9.78
C LEU A 192 21.55 -3.96 10.08
N LYS A 193 22.59 -3.13 10.13
CA LYS A 193 23.92 -3.52 10.60
C LYS A 193 24.29 -2.80 11.91
N ILE A 194 24.67 -3.57 12.93
CA ILE A 194 25.18 -3.03 14.20
C ILE A 194 26.66 -3.44 14.34
N GLY A 195 27.55 -2.44 14.32
CA GLY A 195 28.98 -2.68 14.37
C GLY A 195 29.49 -3.51 13.18
N LYS A 196 29.89 -4.76 13.42
CA LYS A 196 30.37 -5.68 12.37
C LYS A 196 29.33 -6.72 11.95
N GLU A 197 28.22 -6.82 12.67
CA GLU A 197 27.20 -7.85 12.47
C GLU A 197 26.03 -7.34 11.65
N TYR A 198 25.47 -8.23 10.83
CA TYR A 198 24.31 -7.99 9.99
C TYR A 198 23.13 -8.75 10.59
N TYR A 199 22.09 -8.02 10.95
CA TYR A 199 20.84 -8.56 11.49
C TYR A 199 19.81 -8.45 10.39
N LEU A 200 19.85 -9.37 9.42
CA LEU A 200 18.97 -9.34 8.26
C LEU A 200 17.92 -10.44 8.42
N ASP A 201 18.07 -11.56 7.72
CA ASP A 201 17.06 -12.61 7.71
C ASP A 201 16.91 -13.22 9.09
N THR A 202 15.71 -13.10 9.64
CA THR A 202 15.42 -13.42 11.03
C THR A 202 14.30 -14.44 11.07
N ALA A 203 14.48 -15.51 11.85
CA ALA A 203 13.59 -16.65 11.89
C ALA A 203 13.28 -17.12 13.32
N GLN A 204 12.09 -17.68 13.51
CA GLN A 204 11.69 -18.38 14.72
C GLN A 204 11.23 -19.80 14.35
N SER A 205 11.72 -20.81 15.07
CA SER A 205 11.22 -22.17 14.88
C SER A 205 9.98 -22.46 15.74
N PHE A 206 9.18 -23.42 15.27
CA PHE A 206 8.01 -23.94 15.95
C PHE A 206 7.72 -25.38 15.53
N VAL A 207 6.96 -26.10 16.36
CA VAL A 207 6.56 -27.48 16.09
C VAL A 207 5.03 -27.55 16.10
N PRO A 208 4.36 -27.75 14.96
CA PRO A 208 2.92 -27.88 14.91
C PRO A 208 2.44 -29.03 15.79
N SER A 209 1.34 -28.84 16.51
CA SER A 209 0.74 -29.90 17.32
C SER A 209 -0.20 -30.80 16.50
N VAL A 210 -0.62 -30.32 15.32
CA VAL A 210 -1.54 -31.00 14.40
C VAL A 210 -1.03 -31.00 12.95
N SER A 211 -1.38 -32.03 12.19
CA SER A 211 -1.08 -32.11 10.75
C SER A 211 -2.22 -31.50 9.93
N LYS A 212 -2.09 -30.22 9.58
CA LYS A 212 -3.10 -29.44 8.84
C LYS A 212 -2.43 -28.38 7.96
N VAL A 213 -3.24 -27.65 7.20
CA VAL A 213 -2.83 -26.43 6.49
C VAL A 213 -2.47 -25.33 7.50
N LEU A 214 -1.39 -24.60 7.26
CA LEU A 214 -1.06 -23.36 7.96
C LEU A 214 -1.66 -22.17 7.20
N ASN A 215 -2.68 -21.52 7.76
CA ASN A 215 -3.36 -20.42 7.08
C ASN A 215 -2.65 -19.08 7.28
N THR A 216 -2.24 -18.81 8.52
CA THR A 216 -1.76 -17.50 8.93
C THR A 216 -0.67 -17.65 9.98
N VAL A 217 0.30 -16.74 9.92
CA VAL A 217 1.28 -16.50 10.98
C VAL A 217 1.19 -15.03 11.37
N SER A 218 1.34 -14.73 12.65
CA SER A 218 1.33 -13.36 13.13
C SER A 218 2.58 -13.05 13.91
N PHE A 219 3.07 -11.84 13.66
CA PHE A 219 4.31 -11.31 14.19
C PHE A 219 3.97 -10.18 15.17
N TYR A 220 4.59 -10.16 16.34
CA TYR A 220 4.53 -8.99 17.21
C TYR A 220 5.68 -8.06 16.84
N ILE A 221 5.39 -7.06 16.03
CA ILE A 221 6.40 -6.28 15.31
C ILE A 221 6.05 -4.79 15.29
N LYS A 222 7.09 -3.95 15.25
CA LYS A 222 7.02 -2.51 14.97
C LYS A 222 8.09 -2.14 13.95
N LYS A 223 7.99 -0.95 13.37
CA LYS A 223 8.97 -0.44 12.39
C LYS A 223 9.61 0.88 12.84
N VAL A 224 10.81 1.14 12.32
CA VAL A 224 11.52 2.42 12.40
C VAL A 224 11.72 2.91 10.96
N GLY A 225 11.38 4.17 10.70
CA GLY A 225 11.32 4.69 9.33
C GLY A 225 10.19 4.05 8.53
N ASP A 226 10.40 3.92 7.23
CA ASP A 226 9.44 3.35 6.27
C ASP A 226 10.07 2.19 5.45
N PRO A 227 10.42 1.08 6.12
CA PRO A 227 10.95 -0.09 5.42
C PRO A 227 9.96 -0.61 4.36
N PRO A 228 10.42 -1.19 3.24
CA PRO A 228 9.54 -1.72 2.20
C PRO A 228 8.86 -3.02 2.63
N ASP A 229 7.83 -3.47 1.92
CA ASP A 229 7.22 -4.78 2.14
C ASP A 229 8.27 -5.91 2.12
N GLN A 230 8.13 -6.90 3.01
CA GLN A 230 9.11 -7.99 3.17
C GLN A 230 8.51 -9.35 2.85
N THR A 231 9.35 -10.28 2.40
CA THR A 231 8.91 -11.66 2.16
C THR A 231 8.98 -12.46 3.44
N VAL A 232 7.85 -13.06 3.81
CA VAL A 232 7.78 -14.06 4.89
C VAL A 232 7.84 -15.45 4.27
N ARG A 233 8.63 -16.35 4.86
CA ARG A 233 8.78 -17.73 4.38
C ARG A 233 8.48 -18.73 5.48
N ILE A 234 7.86 -19.84 5.08
CA ILE A 234 7.84 -21.07 5.86
C ILE A 234 8.91 -21.99 5.31
N LEU A 235 9.84 -22.43 6.16
CA LEU A 235 10.98 -23.25 5.76
C LEU A 235 10.96 -24.56 6.56
N ALA A 236 11.37 -25.66 5.93
CA ALA A 236 11.65 -26.90 6.65
C ALA A 236 12.90 -26.72 7.54
N ASP A 237 13.01 -27.53 8.59
CA ASP A 237 14.22 -27.62 9.39
C ASP A 237 15.34 -28.41 8.66
N ASP A 238 16.56 -27.91 8.78
CA ASP A 238 17.81 -28.58 8.40
C ASP A 238 18.76 -28.57 9.61
N ASN A 239 18.67 -29.64 10.41
CA ASN A 239 19.51 -29.86 11.58
C ASN A 239 19.47 -28.69 12.59
N GLY A 240 18.27 -28.22 12.90
CA GLY A 240 18.03 -27.12 13.84
C GLY A 240 18.26 -25.73 13.25
N GLN A 241 18.25 -25.58 11.93
CA GLN A 241 18.37 -24.30 11.22
C GLN A 241 17.35 -24.24 10.06
N PRO A 242 16.94 -23.04 9.61
CA PRO A 242 16.11 -22.93 8.41
C PRO A 242 16.80 -23.51 7.18
N SER A 243 16.10 -24.39 6.44
CA SER A 243 16.55 -24.89 5.14
C SER A 243 16.48 -23.82 4.05
N GLN A 244 17.12 -24.07 2.91
CA GLN A 244 17.08 -23.16 1.74
C GLN A 244 15.88 -23.40 0.81
N THR A 245 14.95 -24.29 1.16
CA THR A 245 13.78 -24.59 0.32
C THR A 245 12.50 -24.11 1.00
N PRO A 246 11.89 -23.01 0.52
CA PRO A 246 10.63 -22.53 1.09
C PRO A 246 9.49 -23.50 0.77
N LEU A 247 8.68 -23.78 1.79
CA LEU A 247 7.42 -24.52 1.68
C LEU A 247 6.26 -23.60 1.27
N ALA A 248 6.32 -22.34 1.68
CA ALA A 248 5.40 -21.29 1.28
C ALA A 248 6.00 -19.90 1.48
N SER A 249 5.39 -18.90 0.83
CA SER A 249 5.74 -17.49 0.98
C SER A 249 4.50 -16.61 1.14
N GLY A 250 4.64 -15.57 1.95
CA GLY A 250 3.67 -14.50 2.15
C GLY A 250 4.38 -13.15 2.18
N ILE A 251 3.61 -12.07 2.28
CA ILE A 251 4.15 -10.70 2.30
C ILE A 251 3.80 -10.02 3.63
N LEU A 252 4.83 -9.58 4.34
CA LEU A 252 4.69 -8.66 5.46
C LEU A 252 4.60 -7.24 4.91
N LYS A 253 3.38 -6.70 4.88
CA LYS A 253 3.13 -5.36 4.35
C LYS A 253 3.54 -4.28 5.35
N SER A 254 4.45 -3.40 4.95
CA SER A 254 4.90 -2.27 5.77
C SER A 254 3.80 -1.28 6.09
N SER A 255 2.86 -1.13 5.15
CA SER A 255 1.67 -0.31 5.36
C SER A 255 0.78 -0.80 6.49
N LYS A 256 0.95 -2.02 7.04
CA LYS A 256 0.19 -2.51 8.21
C LYS A 256 0.88 -2.22 9.54
N ILE A 257 2.15 -1.84 9.53
CA ILE A 257 3.02 -1.82 10.71
C ILE A 257 3.28 -0.37 11.11
N THR A 258 3.18 -0.11 12.42
CA THR A 258 3.39 1.22 12.99
C THR A 258 4.70 1.26 13.78
N SER A 259 5.03 2.43 14.33
CA SER A 259 6.13 2.57 15.30
C SER A 259 5.83 1.97 16.68
N SER A 260 4.58 1.57 16.92
CA SER A 260 4.15 0.83 18.12
C SER A 260 3.96 -0.64 17.79
N TYR A 261 4.21 -1.51 18.77
CA TYR A 261 4.03 -2.94 18.60
C TYR A 261 2.57 -3.30 18.37
N SER A 262 2.34 -4.14 17.36
CA SER A 262 1.05 -4.77 17.10
C SER A 262 1.25 -6.19 16.57
N TRP A 263 0.20 -7.00 16.67
CA TRP A 263 0.15 -8.30 16.02
C TRP A 263 -0.23 -8.11 14.55
N ILE A 264 0.62 -8.62 13.65
CA ILE A 264 0.46 -8.45 12.21
C ILE A 264 0.33 -9.82 11.56
N ASP A 265 -0.84 -10.09 11.00
CA ASP A 265 -1.16 -11.33 10.29
C ASP A 265 -0.54 -11.32 8.88
N VAL A 266 0.07 -12.45 8.52
CA VAL A 266 0.58 -12.77 7.18
C VAL A 266 0.00 -14.12 6.73
N SER A 267 -0.64 -14.11 5.57
CA SER A 267 -1.21 -15.30 4.92
C SER A 267 -0.29 -15.80 3.80
N PHE A 268 -0.47 -17.07 3.41
CA PHE A 268 0.36 -17.74 2.40
C PHE A 268 -0.51 -18.22 1.23
N ASP A 269 -0.03 -18.04 0.00
CA ASP A 269 -0.75 -18.45 -1.21
C ASP A 269 0.18 -19.22 -2.17
N PRO A 270 -0.01 -20.55 -2.36
CA PRO A 270 -0.95 -21.39 -1.62
C PRO A 270 -0.48 -21.64 -0.16
N PRO A 271 -1.40 -21.93 0.77
CA PRO A 271 -1.03 -22.22 2.15
C PRO A 271 -0.39 -23.62 2.28
N PRO A 272 0.69 -23.80 3.06
CA PRO A 272 1.40 -25.08 3.14
C PRO A 272 0.70 -26.06 4.08
N ASN A 273 0.78 -27.36 3.75
CA ASN A 273 0.43 -28.44 4.68
C ASN A 273 1.63 -28.78 5.55
N LEU A 274 1.48 -28.69 6.87
CA LEU A 274 2.53 -29.05 7.83
C LEU A 274 2.16 -30.33 8.58
N THR A 275 3.19 -31.04 9.05
CA THR A 275 3.04 -32.30 9.80
C THR A 275 3.30 -32.07 11.28
N ALA A 276 2.42 -32.60 12.14
CA ALA A 276 2.58 -32.55 13.59
C ALA A 276 3.93 -33.13 14.04
N GLY A 277 4.55 -32.49 15.02
CA GLY A 277 5.80 -32.97 15.63
C GLY A 277 7.07 -32.72 14.81
N ILE A 278 6.97 -32.07 13.64
CA ILE A 278 8.12 -31.67 12.81
C ILE A 278 8.46 -30.20 13.07
N ILE A 279 9.76 -29.88 13.15
CA ILE A 279 10.22 -28.49 13.30
C ILE A 279 10.10 -27.77 11.95
N TYR A 280 9.52 -26.57 11.99
CA TYR A 280 9.47 -25.62 10.88
C TYR A 280 9.95 -24.25 11.34
N TRP A 281 10.31 -23.41 10.37
CA TRP A 281 10.78 -22.05 10.62
C TRP A 281 9.89 -21.03 9.93
N ILE A 282 9.49 -20.00 10.66
CA ILE A 282 8.93 -18.75 10.10
C ILE A 282 10.06 -17.74 10.00
N MET A 283 10.32 -17.23 8.80
CA MET A 283 11.41 -16.29 8.54
C MET A 283 10.90 -15.04 7.85
N ILE A 284 11.44 -13.89 8.22
CA ILE A 284 11.30 -12.63 7.49
C ILE A 284 12.62 -12.37 6.77
N ASP A 285 12.57 -12.38 5.44
CA ASP A 285 13.66 -12.10 4.50
C ASP A 285 13.76 -10.59 4.29
N VAL A 286 14.90 -9.99 4.62
CA VAL A 286 15.06 -8.52 4.56
C VAL A 286 16.38 -8.05 3.95
N SER A 287 16.29 -6.94 3.22
CA SER A 287 17.46 -6.18 2.78
C SER A 287 17.89 -5.17 3.84
N ARG A 288 19.19 -4.83 3.84
CA ARG A 288 19.74 -3.83 4.78
C ARG A 288 19.31 -2.42 4.42
N ASP A 289 18.65 -1.75 5.35
CA ASP A 289 18.52 -0.30 5.41
C ASP A 289 18.63 0.13 6.88
N ASP A 290 19.69 0.86 7.23
CA ASP A 290 19.97 1.21 8.62
C ASP A 290 19.07 2.37 9.12
N ASP A 291 18.41 3.10 8.21
CA ASP A 291 17.46 4.16 8.52
C ASP A 291 16.01 3.62 8.58
N ASP A 292 15.71 2.59 7.76
CA ASP A 292 14.39 2.00 7.59
C ASP A 292 14.39 0.50 7.94
N TYR A 293 14.08 0.15 9.20
CA TYR A 293 14.25 -1.22 9.70
C TYR A 293 13.11 -1.68 10.62
N TRP A 294 13.17 -2.94 11.02
CA TRP A 294 12.13 -3.62 11.78
C TRP A 294 12.58 -3.97 13.19
N ILE A 295 11.63 -4.07 14.11
CA ILE A 295 11.90 -4.55 15.47
C ILE A 295 10.87 -5.62 15.81
N TRP A 296 11.33 -6.85 15.97
CA TRP A 296 10.53 -7.98 16.41
C TRP A 296 10.55 -8.05 17.94
N GLY A 297 9.38 -8.20 18.57
CA GLY A 297 9.29 -8.46 20.00
C GLY A 297 10.00 -9.76 20.37
N LYS A 298 10.77 -9.72 21.47
CA LYS A 298 11.56 -10.85 21.95
C LYS A 298 11.34 -11.09 23.44
N ASP A 299 11.41 -12.35 23.83
CA ASP A 299 11.63 -12.80 25.20
C ASP A 299 13.09 -13.25 25.37
N SER A 300 13.83 -12.58 26.25
CA SER A 300 15.24 -12.89 26.53
C SER A 300 15.46 -14.15 27.36
N THR A 301 14.40 -14.73 27.93
CA THR A 301 14.45 -15.90 28.82
C THR A 301 14.40 -17.24 28.09
N ASP A 302 14.18 -17.24 26.77
CA ASP A 302 14.12 -18.46 25.93
C ASP A 302 13.10 -19.50 26.45
N GLY A 303 11.93 -19.00 26.88
CA GLY A 303 10.92 -19.81 27.57
C GLY A 303 10.09 -20.72 26.65
N TYR A 304 10.14 -20.55 25.33
CA TYR A 304 9.41 -21.37 24.37
C TYR A 304 10.19 -22.66 24.06
N THR A 305 9.91 -23.71 24.82
CA THR A 305 10.65 -24.97 24.76
C THR A 305 10.63 -25.72 23.42
N SER A 306 9.71 -25.35 22.52
CA SER A 306 9.46 -26.03 21.25
C SER A 306 10.07 -25.30 20.05
N GLY A 307 10.96 -24.34 20.28
CA GLY A 307 11.63 -23.60 19.22
C GLY A 307 12.74 -22.71 19.77
N THR A 308 13.27 -21.87 18.89
CA THR A 308 14.28 -20.86 19.18
C THR A 308 14.34 -19.86 18.02
N GLY A 309 14.76 -18.63 18.32
CA GLY A 309 15.01 -17.60 17.33
C GLY A 309 16.43 -17.63 16.78
N LYS A 310 16.58 -17.43 15.47
CA LYS A 310 17.87 -17.30 14.78
C LYS A 310 17.88 -16.16 13.76
N TYR A 311 19.08 -15.69 13.40
CA TYR A 311 19.28 -14.73 12.31
C TYR A 311 20.52 -15.08 11.49
N THR A 312 20.55 -14.59 10.24
CA THR A 312 21.70 -14.66 9.34
C THR A 312 21.84 -13.37 8.55
N LYS A 313 22.97 -13.20 7.88
CA LYS A 313 23.19 -12.09 6.93
C LYS A 313 22.41 -12.31 5.64
N ASP A 314 22.33 -13.55 5.20
CA ASP A 314 21.75 -13.94 3.93
C ASP A 314 21.41 -15.43 3.99
N TRP A 315 20.12 -15.76 3.96
CA TRP A 315 19.60 -17.13 4.07
C TRP A 315 19.78 -17.93 2.77
N ASP A 316 19.77 -17.25 1.62
CA ASP A 316 19.84 -17.86 0.29
C ASP A 316 21.29 -18.21 -0.09
N THR A 317 22.27 -17.69 0.66
CA THR A 317 23.67 -18.08 0.52
C THR A 317 23.90 -19.56 0.92
N PRO A 318 24.43 -20.42 0.03
CA PRO A 318 24.74 -21.81 0.38
C PRO A 318 25.65 -21.92 1.60
N GLY A 319 25.22 -22.69 2.60
CA GLY A 319 25.94 -22.80 3.88
C GLY A 319 25.80 -21.58 4.79
N ALA A 320 24.70 -20.83 4.67
CA ALA A 320 24.34 -19.73 5.57
C ALA A 320 24.57 -20.12 7.03
N THR A 321 25.26 -19.26 7.77
CA THR A 321 25.55 -19.48 9.19
C THR A 321 24.51 -18.78 10.03
N TRP A 322 23.66 -19.56 10.70
CA TRP A 322 22.63 -19.02 11.57
C TRP A 322 23.14 -18.81 13.00
N THR A 323 22.89 -17.63 13.54
CA THR A 323 23.23 -17.23 14.91
C THR A 323 21.96 -17.14 15.75
N SER A 324 22.02 -17.52 17.03
CA SER A 324 20.86 -17.38 17.93
C SER A 324 20.57 -15.89 18.21
N VAL A 325 19.29 -15.53 18.28
CA VAL A 325 18.85 -14.18 18.70
C VAL A 325 18.98 -13.97 20.22
N GLY A 326 19.36 -15.02 20.97
CA GLY A 326 19.44 -15.03 22.42
C GLY A 326 18.08 -14.88 23.08
N GLY A 327 17.13 -15.72 22.69
CA GLY A 327 15.75 -15.71 23.17
C GLY A 327 14.74 -16.18 22.10
N ASP A 328 13.46 -15.98 22.41
CA ASP A 328 12.34 -16.34 21.54
C ASP A 328 11.65 -15.11 20.96
N LEU A 329 11.46 -15.10 19.65
CA LEU A 329 10.72 -14.05 18.97
C LEU A 329 9.22 -14.29 19.12
N ASN A 330 8.45 -13.22 19.28
CA ASN A 330 7.02 -13.32 19.50
C ASN A 330 6.25 -13.66 18.22
N PHE A 331 5.54 -14.78 18.25
CA PHE A 331 4.79 -15.25 17.10
C PHE A 331 3.53 -16.01 17.52
N LYS A 332 2.67 -16.23 16.54
CA LYS A 332 1.52 -17.13 16.62
C LYS A 332 1.35 -17.83 15.28
N THR A 333 0.94 -19.09 15.28
CA THR A 333 0.62 -19.86 14.08
C THR A 333 -0.82 -20.36 14.15
N TRP A 334 -1.57 -20.22 13.06
CA TRP A 334 -2.94 -20.71 12.98
C TRP A 334 -3.05 -21.80 11.93
N MET A 335 -3.17 -23.01 12.42
CA MET A 335 -3.47 -24.18 11.62
C MET A 335 -4.97 -24.18 11.25
N GLY A 336 -5.36 -24.96 10.24
CA GLY A 336 -6.73 -25.02 9.73
C GLY A 336 -7.82 -25.24 10.79
N GLY A 337 -9.02 -24.74 10.53
CA GLY A 337 -10.16 -24.78 11.45
C GLY A 337 -10.85 -26.15 11.55
N GLU A 338 -11.44 -26.44 12.71
CA GLU A 338 -12.26 -27.65 12.92
C GLU A 338 -13.65 -27.56 12.24
N THR A 339 -14.13 -26.34 12.00
CA THR A 339 -15.38 -26.09 11.27
C THR A 339 -15.03 -25.43 9.94
N PRO A 340 -15.29 -26.08 8.80
CA PRO A 340 -15.00 -25.50 7.50
C PRO A 340 -15.85 -24.24 7.29
N THR A 341 -15.27 -23.27 6.61
CA THR A 341 -16.01 -22.15 6.03
C THR A 341 -16.82 -22.65 4.83
N TYR A 342 -17.94 -21.99 4.55
CA TYR A 342 -18.90 -22.50 3.59
C TYR A 342 -19.64 -21.41 2.84
N ILE A 343 -20.23 -21.81 1.71
CA ILE A 343 -21.33 -21.10 1.06
C ILE A 343 -22.60 -21.92 1.35
N ASP A 344 -23.54 -21.36 2.10
CA ASP A 344 -24.83 -21.98 2.39
C ASP A 344 -25.98 -21.08 1.94
N ARG A 345 -26.95 -21.65 1.22
CA ARG A 345 -28.21 -20.96 0.88
C ARG A 345 -28.06 -19.71 0.00
N VAL A 346 -27.02 -19.64 -0.85
CA VAL A 346 -26.74 -18.49 -1.73
C VAL A 346 -26.89 -18.89 -3.21
N TRP A 347 -27.36 -17.97 -4.05
CA TRP A 347 -27.24 -18.07 -5.51
C TRP A 347 -25.97 -17.35 -5.97
N VAL A 348 -25.04 -18.08 -6.59
CA VAL A 348 -23.84 -17.55 -7.24
C VAL A 348 -24.03 -17.58 -8.76
N GLY A 349 -23.94 -16.41 -9.39
CA GLY A 349 -24.20 -16.21 -10.82
C GLY A 349 -23.06 -16.66 -11.75
N ARG A 350 -21.89 -16.97 -11.19
CA ARG A 350 -20.74 -17.56 -11.89
C ARG A 350 -20.13 -18.71 -11.08
N ASP A 351 -18.82 -18.70 -10.85
CA ASP A 351 -18.10 -19.81 -10.22
C ASP A 351 -18.09 -19.67 -8.69
N ALA A 352 -18.13 -20.81 -8.00
CA ALA A 352 -18.06 -20.87 -6.55
C ALA A 352 -16.85 -21.67 -6.07
N HIS A 353 -16.06 -21.08 -5.18
CA HIS A 353 -14.90 -21.69 -4.55
C HIS A 353 -15.07 -21.64 -3.03
N ALA A 354 -15.24 -22.79 -2.39
CA ALA A 354 -15.36 -22.88 -0.94
C ALA A 354 -15.03 -24.29 -0.47
N ASN A 355 -14.62 -24.45 0.79
CA ASN A 355 -14.43 -25.78 1.36
C ASN A 355 -15.73 -26.61 1.29
N THR A 356 -16.84 -26.04 1.77
CA THR A 356 -18.16 -26.67 1.77
C THR A 356 -19.20 -25.80 1.05
N ILE A 357 -20.01 -26.40 0.19
CA ILE A 357 -21.15 -25.74 -0.47
C ILE A 357 -22.44 -26.49 -0.14
N ALA A 358 -23.45 -25.78 0.40
CA ALA A 358 -24.72 -26.36 0.83
C ALA A 358 -25.92 -25.53 0.37
N ASP A 359 -27.02 -26.21 0.03
CA ASP A 359 -28.32 -25.62 -0.33
C ASP A 359 -28.27 -24.42 -1.30
N SER A 360 -27.28 -24.41 -2.19
CA SER A 360 -26.95 -23.24 -3.03
C SER A 360 -27.29 -23.48 -4.50
N TRP A 361 -27.24 -22.41 -5.29
CA TRP A 361 -27.39 -22.47 -6.75
C TRP A 361 -26.18 -21.83 -7.41
N ILE A 362 -25.43 -22.61 -8.18
CA ILE A 362 -24.20 -22.16 -8.86
C ILE A 362 -24.44 -22.23 -10.37
N ASP A 363 -24.44 -21.08 -11.02
CA ASP A 363 -24.66 -20.99 -12.48
C ASP A 363 -23.40 -21.38 -13.29
N GLY A 364 -22.21 -21.20 -12.72
CA GLY A 364 -20.94 -21.64 -13.28
C GLY A 364 -20.41 -22.95 -12.68
N ASP A 365 -19.10 -23.00 -12.50
CA ASP A 365 -18.35 -24.14 -11.97
C ASP A 365 -18.28 -24.10 -10.42
N ALA A 366 -18.11 -25.28 -9.80
CA ALA A 366 -18.02 -25.41 -8.34
C ALA A 366 -16.74 -26.16 -7.92
N TYR A 367 -15.90 -25.49 -7.12
CA TYR A 367 -14.63 -26.00 -6.58
C TYR A 367 -14.77 -26.20 -5.06
N TYR A 368 -14.71 -27.45 -4.59
CA TYR A 368 -15.06 -27.77 -3.22
C TYR A 368 -14.38 -29.02 -2.65
N GLN A 369 -14.41 -29.16 -1.33
CA GLN A 369 -14.14 -30.40 -0.61
C GLN A 369 -15.44 -31.19 -0.38
N THR A 370 -16.49 -30.52 0.10
CA THR A 370 -17.82 -31.11 0.33
C THR A 370 -18.94 -30.32 -0.37
N ILE A 371 -19.88 -31.01 -1.01
CA ILE A 371 -21.10 -30.41 -1.56
C ILE A 371 -22.32 -31.27 -1.22
N ASP A 372 -23.42 -30.65 -0.80
CA ASP A 372 -24.64 -31.39 -0.46
C ASP A 372 -25.49 -31.73 -1.69
N ALA A 373 -26.42 -32.69 -1.54
CA ALA A 373 -27.30 -33.11 -2.62
C ALA A 373 -28.37 -32.07 -2.99
N ARG A 374 -28.59 -31.06 -2.12
CA ARG A 374 -29.53 -29.97 -2.40
C ARG A 374 -28.91 -28.93 -3.31
N THR A 375 -27.60 -28.78 -3.33
CA THR A 375 -26.93 -27.78 -4.18
C THR A 375 -27.05 -28.13 -5.67
N THR A 376 -27.44 -27.13 -6.46
CA THR A 376 -27.49 -27.25 -7.93
C THR A 376 -26.28 -26.53 -8.52
N VAL A 377 -25.57 -27.22 -9.43
CA VAL A 377 -24.43 -26.67 -10.17
C VAL A 377 -24.72 -26.87 -11.65
N SER A 378 -24.75 -25.79 -12.43
CA SER A 378 -25.02 -25.83 -13.87
C SER A 378 -23.78 -26.14 -14.69
N GLY A 379 -22.60 -25.71 -14.21
CA GLY A 379 -21.30 -26.03 -14.80
C GLY A 379 -20.69 -27.34 -14.28
N THR A 380 -19.36 -27.36 -14.21
CA THR A 380 -18.54 -28.51 -13.81
C THR A 380 -18.28 -28.53 -12.32
N LYS A 381 -18.26 -29.73 -11.73
CA LYS A 381 -17.92 -29.95 -10.32
C LYS A 381 -16.46 -30.42 -10.20
N TYR A 382 -15.65 -29.71 -9.42
CA TYR A 382 -14.24 -30.01 -9.13
C TYR A 382 -14.07 -30.38 -7.64
N PRO A 383 -14.32 -31.64 -7.26
CA PRO A 383 -14.10 -32.12 -5.89
C PRO A 383 -12.61 -32.18 -5.53
N ASN A 384 -12.29 -32.06 -4.24
CA ASN A 384 -10.93 -32.02 -3.68
C ASN A 384 -10.11 -30.79 -4.11
N SER A 385 -10.76 -29.71 -4.54
CA SER A 385 -10.08 -28.45 -4.84
C SER A 385 -9.56 -27.80 -3.56
N PRO A 386 -8.31 -27.33 -3.50
CA PRO A 386 -7.78 -26.69 -2.29
C PRO A 386 -8.60 -25.45 -1.93
N ASP A 387 -8.68 -25.18 -0.62
CA ASP A 387 -9.36 -23.99 -0.13
C ASP A 387 -8.61 -22.74 -0.60
N PRO A 388 -9.31 -21.67 -1.05
CA PRO A 388 -8.70 -20.38 -1.30
C PRO A 388 -7.94 -19.86 -0.08
N ALA A 389 -6.82 -19.15 -0.29
CA ALA A 389 -6.03 -18.54 0.77
C ALA A 389 -6.77 -17.36 1.42
N THR A 390 -6.49 -17.02 2.67
CA THR A 390 -7.04 -15.79 3.26
C THR A 390 -6.43 -14.54 2.60
N LYS A 391 -7.26 -13.50 2.40
CA LYS A 391 -6.84 -12.22 1.81
C LYS A 391 -6.98 -11.08 2.79
N ASP A 392 -5.94 -10.27 2.87
CA ASP A 392 -5.96 -9.05 3.67
C ASP A 392 -6.97 -8.03 3.15
N LEU A 393 -7.65 -7.35 4.07
CA LEU A 393 -8.42 -6.16 3.73
C LEU A 393 -7.52 -5.10 3.05
N PRO A 394 -8.07 -4.33 2.10
CA PRO A 394 -7.31 -3.42 1.24
C PRO A 394 -6.78 -2.16 1.95
N ILE A 395 -7.34 -1.82 3.10
CA ILE A 395 -6.90 -0.71 3.95
C ILE A 395 -6.40 -1.28 5.29
N SER A 396 -5.28 -0.77 5.79
CA SER A 396 -4.70 -1.16 7.09
C SER A 396 -5.03 -0.14 8.18
N TYR A 397 -4.84 -0.53 9.45
CA TYR A 397 -4.97 0.43 10.56
C TYR A 397 -3.95 1.56 10.51
N ALA A 398 -2.70 1.27 10.12
CA ALA A 398 -1.68 2.31 10.04
C ALA A 398 -2.01 3.36 8.95
N GLN A 399 -2.58 2.94 7.82
CA GLN A 399 -3.08 3.87 6.80
C GLN A 399 -4.20 4.77 7.34
N ILE A 400 -5.11 4.21 8.14
CA ILE A 400 -6.16 4.98 8.82
C ILE A 400 -5.53 6.02 9.76
N GLN A 401 -4.55 5.62 10.57
CA GLN A 401 -3.83 6.53 11.47
C GLN A 401 -3.06 7.63 10.73
N ASP A 402 -2.54 7.36 9.54
CA ASP A 402 -1.87 8.39 8.73
C ASP A 402 -2.88 9.42 8.20
N TRP A 403 -4.07 8.98 7.79
CA TRP A 403 -5.17 9.90 7.49
C TRP A 403 -5.65 10.67 8.71
N GLU A 404 -5.67 10.07 9.90
CA GLU A 404 -5.99 10.75 11.16
C GLU A 404 -4.95 11.83 11.52
N LYS A 405 -3.65 11.54 11.33
CA LYS A 405 -2.58 12.54 11.48
C LYS A 405 -2.74 13.67 10.47
N ALA A 406 -3.08 13.34 9.21
CA ALA A 406 -3.33 14.33 8.17
C ALA A 406 -4.57 15.19 8.49
N ALA A 407 -5.60 14.61 9.11
CA ALA A 407 -6.76 15.34 9.63
C ALA A 407 -6.39 16.25 10.83
N CYS A 408 -5.39 15.85 11.64
CA CYS A 408 -4.92 16.63 12.80
C CYS A 408 -3.92 17.74 12.51
N CYS A 409 -3.32 17.80 11.31
CA CYS A 409 -2.07 18.52 11.03
C CYS A 409 -0.98 18.26 12.09
N ASP A 410 -0.04 17.38 11.77
CA ASP A 410 1.21 17.30 12.52
C ASP A 410 1.89 18.68 12.60
N THR A 411 2.43 19.02 13.77
CA THR A 411 3.00 20.33 14.12
C THR A 411 4.25 20.62 13.29
N GLY A 412 4.10 21.06 12.04
CA GLY A 412 5.25 21.39 11.19
C GLY A 412 4.98 22.02 9.82
N SER A 413 3.75 21.97 9.28
CA SER A 413 3.48 22.34 7.88
C SER A 413 2.78 23.69 7.65
N GLY A 414 2.58 24.52 8.68
CA GLY A 414 1.92 25.82 8.52
C GLY A 414 0.43 25.77 8.15
N CYS A 415 -0.18 24.58 8.16
CA CYS A 415 -1.62 24.40 8.07
C CYS A 415 -2.26 24.72 9.44
N LYS A 416 -3.37 25.48 9.47
CA LYS A 416 -4.15 25.68 10.70
C LYS A 416 -5.08 24.48 10.90
N ALA A 417 -4.69 23.49 11.70
CA ALA A 417 -5.64 22.49 12.16
C ALA A 417 -6.69 23.16 13.05
N GLU A 418 -7.96 23.07 12.65
CA GLU A 418 -9.08 23.29 13.56
C GLU A 418 -9.36 21.96 14.26
N CYS A 419 -8.78 21.76 15.44
CA CYS A 419 -9.25 20.71 16.35
C CYS A 419 -10.52 21.24 17.03
N VAL A 420 -11.66 20.63 16.73
CA VAL A 420 -12.92 20.96 17.38
C VAL A 420 -13.06 20.10 18.63
N SER A 421 -13.01 20.72 19.80
CA SER A 421 -13.36 20.03 21.04
C SER A 421 -14.88 19.90 21.18
N GLY A 422 -15.36 18.68 21.37
CA GLY A 422 -16.79 18.36 21.45
C GLY A 422 -17.43 18.09 20.10
N SER A 423 -18.75 17.80 20.13
CA SER A 423 -19.51 17.48 18.92
C SER A 423 -19.65 18.67 17.99
N TYR A 424 -19.66 18.40 16.68
CA TYR A 424 -19.68 19.40 15.62
C TYR A 424 -20.82 19.14 14.62
N SER A 425 -21.45 20.22 14.16
CA SER A 425 -22.51 20.19 13.15
C SER A 425 -22.23 21.26 12.09
N PRO A 426 -21.70 20.89 10.90
CA PRO A 426 -21.47 21.84 9.83
C PRO A 426 -22.77 22.47 9.33
N LEU A 427 -22.68 23.69 8.83
CA LEU A 427 -23.79 24.34 8.13
C LEU A 427 -23.94 23.76 6.71
N GLU A 428 -25.15 23.79 6.16
CA GLU A 428 -25.39 23.47 4.75
C GLU A 428 -24.49 24.30 3.83
N GLY A 429 -23.96 23.68 2.78
CA GLY A 429 -23.01 24.29 1.83
C GLY A 429 -21.64 24.65 2.38
N SER A 430 -21.38 24.43 3.68
CA SER A 430 -20.06 24.69 4.26
C SER A 430 -19.01 23.70 3.74
N SER A 431 -17.74 24.12 3.77
CA SER A 431 -16.61 23.27 3.39
C SER A 431 -15.86 22.80 4.64
N LEU A 432 -15.71 21.49 4.77
CA LEU A 432 -14.86 20.82 5.74
C LEU A 432 -13.49 20.54 5.11
N GLY A 433 -12.45 21.25 5.54
CA GLY A 433 -11.06 20.91 5.20
C GLY A 433 -10.54 19.74 6.04
N SER A 434 -9.22 19.61 6.16
CA SER A 434 -8.61 18.68 7.12
C SER A 434 -9.00 19.07 8.55
N MET A 435 -9.65 18.17 9.28
CA MET A 435 -10.21 18.50 10.59
C MET A 435 -10.27 17.29 11.53
N LYS A 436 -9.93 17.50 12.80
CA LYS A 436 -10.20 16.56 13.90
C LYS A 436 -11.36 17.05 14.75
N ILE A 437 -12.31 16.17 15.04
CA ILE A 437 -13.49 16.42 15.90
C ILE A 437 -13.43 15.48 17.10
N GLU A 438 -13.25 16.06 18.29
CA GLU A 438 -13.21 15.35 19.57
C GLU A 438 -14.61 15.17 20.16
N GLY A 439 -15.51 14.59 19.38
CA GLY A 439 -16.91 14.35 19.68
C GLY A 439 -17.64 13.73 18.49
N ASP A 440 -18.95 13.91 18.41
CA ASP A 440 -19.76 13.43 17.29
C ASP A 440 -19.78 14.44 16.14
N LEU A 441 -19.85 13.96 14.90
CA LEU A 441 -20.11 14.76 13.70
C LEU A 441 -21.53 14.49 13.22
N THR A 442 -22.38 15.52 13.19
CA THR A 442 -23.76 15.41 12.66
C THR A 442 -23.95 16.31 11.45
N PHE A 443 -24.15 15.70 10.28
CA PHE A 443 -24.46 16.43 9.04
C PHE A 443 -25.89 17.01 9.07
N PRO A 444 -26.10 18.21 8.49
CA PRO A 444 -27.40 18.86 8.48
C PRO A 444 -28.41 18.09 7.62
N SER A 445 -29.61 17.85 8.15
CA SER A 445 -30.74 17.30 7.38
C SER A 445 -31.23 18.28 6.32
N ASN A 446 -31.85 17.76 5.25
CA ASN A 446 -32.36 18.51 4.10
C ASN A 446 -31.31 19.44 3.46
N SER A 447 -30.11 18.90 3.28
CA SER A 447 -28.97 19.61 2.68
C SER A 447 -28.54 19.01 1.35
N ASP A 448 -29.35 18.14 0.74
CA ASP A 448 -29.10 17.53 -0.56
C ASP A 448 -28.96 18.56 -1.70
N ASP A 449 -29.73 19.64 -1.67
CA ASP A 449 -29.61 20.76 -2.62
C ASP A 449 -28.38 21.65 -2.37
N ASN A 450 -27.84 21.65 -1.14
CA ASN A 450 -26.69 22.45 -0.74
C ASN A 450 -25.76 21.64 0.20
N PRO A 451 -25.06 20.63 -0.36
CA PRO A 451 -24.37 19.62 0.43
C PRO A 451 -23.15 20.19 1.15
N VAL A 452 -22.80 19.58 2.29
CA VAL A 452 -21.52 19.86 2.96
C VAL A 452 -20.38 19.34 2.10
N ILE A 453 -19.39 20.19 1.82
CA ILE A 453 -18.27 19.89 0.92
C ILE A 453 -17.07 19.36 1.71
N ILE A 454 -16.65 18.14 1.42
CA ILE A 454 -15.44 17.52 1.99
C ILE A 454 -14.25 17.89 1.11
N ALA A 455 -13.32 18.66 1.67
CA ALA A 455 -12.14 19.21 1.01
C ALA A 455 -10.81 18.75 1.62
N GLY A 456 -10.86 17.88 2.63
CA GLY A 456 -9.71 17.22 3.27
C GLY A 456 -10.15 16.01 4.10
N PRO A 457 -9.20 15.21 4.64
CA PRO A 457 -9.51 14.11 5.57
C PRO A 457 -10.16 14.63 6.85
N VAL A 458 -11.23 13.96 7.31
CA VAL A 458 -11.94 14.31 8.54
C VAL A 458 -11.84 13.15 9.52
N TRP A 459 -11.34 13.41 10.73
CA TRP A 459 -11.28 12.41 11.81
C TRP A 459 -12.24 12.80 12.94
N VAL A 460 -13.13 11.87 13.29
CA VAL A 460 -14.16 12.01 14.33
C VAL A 460 -13.91 10.93 15.38
N THR A 461 -13.74 11.34 16.64
CA THR A 461 -13.53 10.39 17.75
C THR A 461 -14.83 9.79 18.29
N GLY A 462 -15.98 10.41 18.01
CA GLY A 462 -17.30 9.91 18.37
C GLY A 462 -18.00 9.17 17.22
N LYS A 463 -19.27 9.49 17.02
CA LYS A 463 -20.12 8.97 15.94
C LYS A 463 -20.21 9.96 14.78
N ILE A 464 -20.21 9.45 13.56
CA ILE A 464 -20.60 10.19 12.35
C ILE A 464 -22.06 9.88 12.05
N LEU A 465 -22.90 10.91 11.95
CA LEU A 465 -24.33 10.80 11.69
C LEU A 465 -24.74 11.69 10.52
N ALA A 466 -25.43 11.12 9.53
CA ALA A 466 -26.17 11.86 8.51
C ALA A 466 -27.57 11.28 8.38
N SER A 467 -28.59 12.13 8.39
CA SER A 467 -29.97 11.66 8.31
C SER A 467 -30.91 12.65 7.61
N ASN A 468 -31.99 12.12 7.05
CA ASN A 468 -33.12 12.87 6.49
C ASN A 468 -32.71 13.84 5.38
N ASN A 469 -32.44 13.32 4.18
CA ASN A 469 -32.02 14.09 3.00
C ASN A 469 -30.74 14.91 3.22
N ALA A 470 -29.80 14.39 4.00
CA ALA A 470 -28.50 15.06 4.19
C ALA A 470 -27.60 14.86 2.95
N GLY A 471 -26.98 15.94 2.47
CA GLY A 471 -26.07 15.95 1.34
C GLY A 471 -24.60 16.03 1.78
N ILE A 472 -23.77 15.10 1.31
CA ILE A 472 -22.32 15.07 1.56
C ILE A 472 -21.58 14.96 0.23
N LYS A 473 -20.73 15.93 -0.09
CA LYS A 473 -20.11 16.02 -1.41
C LYS A 473 -18.60 16.13 -1.31
N LEU A 474 -17.87 15.29 -2.04
CA LEU A 474 -16.44 15.49 -2.24
C LEU A 474 -16.21 16.75 -3.07
N LYS A 475 -15.19 17.53 -2.71
CA LYS A 475 -14.75 18.67 -3.51
C LYS A 475 -14.53 18.25 -4.97
N SER A 476 -15.14 18.99 -5.90
CA SER A 476 -15.06 18.71 -7.33
C SER A 476 -13.64 18.91 -7.89
N GLY A 477 -13.27 18.17 -8.92
CA GLY A 477 -11.98 18.33 -9.62
C GLY A 477 -10.87 17.43 -9.08
N LEU A 478 -11.16 16.54 -8.13
CA LEU A 478 -10.18 15.66 -7.51
C LEU A 478 -10.10 14.31 -8.23
N GLU A 479 -8.88 13.89 -8.59
CA GLU A 479 -8.57 12.53 -9.03
C GLU A 479 -8.41 11.56 -7.84
N SER A 480 -8.13 12.08 -6.65
CA SER A 480 -8.01 11.32 -5.41
C SER A 480 -9.12 11.63 -4.42
N GLY A 481 -9.52 10.62 -3.64
CA GLY A 481 -10.55 10.72 -2.63
C GLY A 481 -10.08 11.28 -1.28
N TYR A 482 -11.05 11.55 -0.39
CA TYR A 482 -10.80 11.88 1.01
C TYR A 482 -11.57 10.94 1.96
N PRO A 483 -10.93 10.50 3.07
CA PRO A 483 -11.59 9.70 4.08
C PRO A 483 -12.35 10.55 5.10
N ILE A 484 -13.48 10.05 5.56
CA ILE A 484 -14.21 10.52 6.75
C ILE A 484 -14.19 9.36 7.75
N ILE A 485 -13.42 9.54 8.82
CA ILE A 485 -12.98 8.47 9.73
C ILE A 485 -13.68 8.62 11.06
N ALA A 486 -14.36 7.57 11.50
CA ALA A 486 -14.81 7.41 12.87
C ALA A 486 -13.87 6.43 13.58
N ASP A 487 -12.92 6.93 14.36
CA ASP A 487 -12.02 6.13 15.21
C ASP A 487 -11.81 6.79 16.57
N ASN A 488 -11.89 5.98 17.62
CA ASN A 488 -11.36 6.35 18.91
C ASN A 488 -10.28 5.34 19.29
N PRO A 489 -8.99 5.65 19.07
CA PRO A 489 -7.90 4.75 19.41
C PRO A 489 -7.89 4.29 20.87
N ALA A 490 -8.49 5.07 21.79
CA ALA A 490 -8.59 4.72 23.21
C ALA A 490 -9.78 3.77 23.51
N ASP A 491 -10.83 3.77 22.70
CA ASP A 491 -12.02 2.93 22.90
C ASP A 491 -12.79 2.66 21.59
N GLN A 492 -12.27 1.70 20.82
CA GLN A 492 -12.90 1.19 19.60
C GLN A 492 -14.08 0.25 19.86
N THR A 493 -14.46 0.02 21.13
CA THR A 493 -15.62 -0.82 21.45
C THR A 493 -16.87 0.05 21.47
N ASN A 494 -16.80 1.21 22.10
CA ASN A 494 -17.96 2.06 22.33
C ASN A 494 -18.08 3.22 21.32
N PHE A 495 -16.98 3.67 20.71
CA PHE A 495 -16.95 4.84 19.82
C PHE A 495 -16.46 4.50 18.40
N GLY A 496 -16.43 5.49 17.50
CA GLY A 496 -15.97 5.32 16.13
C GLY A 496 -17.03 4.73 15.19
N LYS A 497 -18.31 5.05 15.38
CA LYS A 497 -19.41 4.50 14.58
C LYS A 497 -19.83 5.42 13.44
N VAL A 498 -20.33 4.85 12.35
CA VAL A 498 -20.92 5.58 11.22
C VAL A 498 -22.38 5.19 11.05
N GLU A 499 -23.27 6.16 10.96
CA GLU A 499 -24.67 5.94 10.66
C GLU A 499 -25.15 6.92 9.59
N LEU A 500 -25.58 6.38 8.46
CA LEU A 500 -26.21 7.13 7.37
C LEU A 500 -27.63 6.58 7.22
N ASN A 501 -28.64 7.45 7.21
CA ASN A 501 -30.02 6.98 7.05
C ASN A 501 -31.01 7.97 6.44
N ASN A 502 -32.13 7.45 5.93
CA ASN A 502 -33.25 8.25 5.42
C ASN A 502 -32.82 9.21 4.30
N ASN A 503 -32.67 8.69 3.08
CA ASN A 503 -32.39 9.46 1.87
C ASN A 503 -31.08 10.28 1.92
N VAL A 504 -30.04 9.80 2.60
CA VAL A 504 -28.71 10.44 2.51
C VAL A 504 -28.20 10.35 1.08
N ILE A 505 -27.63 11.45 0.59
CA ILE A 505 -27.00 11.51 -0.73
C ILE A 505 -25.54 11.86 -0.55
N THR A 506 -24.68 10.98 -1.06
CA THR A 506 -23.25 11.21 -1.16
C THR A 506 -22.86 11.51 -2.61
N THR A 507 -21.80 12.27 -2.84
CA THR A 507 -21.36 12.61 -4.20
C THR A 507 -19.85 12.58 -4.30
N ASP A 508 -19.34 11.69 -5.14
CA ASP A 508 -17.92 11.59 -5.48
C ASP A 508 -17.48 12.67 -6.48
N SER A 509 -16.17 12.77 -6.71
CA SER A 509 -15.61 13.64 -7.73
C SER A 509 -15.76 12.99 -9.11
N PRO A 510 -16.28 13.71 -10.13
CA PRO A 510 -16.36 13.21 -11.50
C PRO A 510 -15.01 12.82 -12.13
N GLN A 511 -13.91 13.32 -11.57
CA GLN A 511 -12.54 13.04 -12.02
C GLN A 511 -11.94 11.75 -11.44
N GLY A 512 -12.71 11.00 -10.64
CA GLY A 512 -12.33 9.68 -10.11
C GLY A 512 -12.13 9.62 -8.60
N GLY A 513 -11.93 10.77 -7.92
CA GLY A 513 -11.82 10.82 -6.46
C GLY A 513 -13.12 10.38 -5.77
N ARG A 514 -13.00 9.62 -4.68
CA ARG A 514 -14.15 9.02 -3.95
C ARG A 514 -14.23 9.51 -2.50
N LEU A 515 -15.43 9.57 -1.93
CA LEU A 515 -15.59 9.60 -0.48
C LEU A 515 -15.36 8.20 0.08
N LEU A 516 -14.63 8.11 1.20
CA LEU A 516 -14.40 6.87 1.92
C LEU A 516 -14.86 7.02 3.36
N PHE A 517 -15.91 6.30 3.76
CA PHE A 517 -16.36 6.24 5.15
C PHE A 517 -15.65 5.10 5.85
N VAL A 518 -14.93 5.41 6.92
CA VAL A 518 -14.14 4.45 7.70
C VAL A 518 -14.70 4.35 9.12
N SER A 519 -14.91 3.12 9.59
CA SER A 519 -15.13 2.85 11.02
C SER A 519 -14.15 1.81 11.53
N THR A 520 -13.52 2.09 12.66
CA THR A 520 -12.66 1.14 13.38
C THR A 520 -13.38 0.46 14.54
N ASN A 521 -14.65 0.80 14.77
CA ASN A 521 -15.47 0.22 15.83
C ASN A 521 -15.56 -1.30 15.70
N LYS A 522 -15.53 -2.02 16.82
CA LYS A 522 -15.46 -3.48 16.89
C LYS A 522 -16.83 -4.16 17.08
N SER A 523 -17.93 -3.41 17.04
CA SER A 523 -19.25 -3.98 17.25
C SER A 523 -19.63 -4.95 16.14
N LEU A 524 -20.03 -6.16 16.55
CA LEU A 524 -20.62 -7.19 15.70
C LEU A 524 -22.13 -7.37 15.98
N ASP A 525 -22.72 -6.52 16.81
CA ASP A 525 -24.15 -6.54 17.10
C ASP A 525 -24.93 -5.93 15.92
N PRO A 526 -25.80 -6.70 15.24
CA PRO A 526 -26.61 -6.18 14.14
C PRO A 526 -27.54 -5.04 14.52
N ALA A 527 -27.97 -4.95 15.80
CA ALA A 527 -28.83 -3.87 16.27
C ALA A 527 -28.05 -2.57 16.54
N ASN A 528 -26.72 -2.67 16.67
CA ASN A 528 -25.85 -1.54 16.96
C ASN A 528 -24.47 -1.76 16.30
N PRO A 529 -24.42 -1.84 14.95
CA PRO A 529 -23.21 -2.23 14.24
C PRO A 529 -22.15 -1.12 14.26
N ALA A 530 -20.99 -1.38 13.65
CA ALA A 530 -19.94 -0.36 13.47
C ALA A 530 -20.35 0.67 12.40
N ILE A 531 -20.94 0.18 11.31
CA ILE A 531 -21.54 1.00 10.26
C ILE A 531 -22.98 0.56 10.02
N HIS A 532 -23.93 1.49 10.12
CA HIS A 532 -25.34 1.24 9.83
C HIS A 532 -25.83 2.13 8.69
N LEU A 533 -26.32 1.51 7.61
CA LEU A 533 -26.71 2.16 6.37
C LEU A 533 -28.14 1.74 6.03
N TYR A 534 -29.12 2.62 6.20
CA TYR A 534 -30.51 2.22 6.01
C TYR A 534 -31.43 3.30 5.43
N ASN A 535 -32.51 2.86 4.81
CA ASN A 535 -33.58 3.70 4.25
C ASN A 535 -33.12 4.63 3.10
N ASN A 536 -33.01 4.06 1.91
CA ASN A 536 -32.93 4.77 0.62
C ASN A 536 -31.67 5.65 0.43
N ILE A 537 -30.49 5.13 0.72
CA ILE A 537 -29.23 5.89 0.55
C ILE A 537 -28.72 5.71 -0.88
N ASN A 538 -28.40 6.82 -1.56
CA ASN A 538 -27.81 6.81 -2.92
C ASN A 538 -28.59 5.96 -3.96
N VAL A 539 -29.91 5.79 -3.78
CA VAL A 539 -30.74 4.95 -4.65
C VAL A 539 -30.58 5.36 -6.12
N GLU A 540 -30.36 4.39 -7.01
CA GLU A 540 -30.13 4.54 -8.46
C GLU A 540 -28.84 5.29 -8.84
N ASN A 541 -28.04 5.73 -7.87
CA ASN A 541 -26.76 6.39 -8.09
C ASN A 541 -25.74 5.95 -7.04
N PRO A 542 -25.16 4.73 -7.16
CA PRO A 542 -24.15 4.24 -6.24
C PRO A 542 -22.95 5.21 -6.19
N GLN A 543 -22.58 5.62 -4.98
CA GLN A 543 -21.48 6.57 -4.70
C GLN A 543 -20.78 6.15 -3.40
N SER A 544 -19.55 6.63 -3.20
CA SER A 544 -18.75 6.41 -1.98
C SER A 544 -18.35 4.96 -1.69
N ILE A 545 -17.27 4.81 -0.95
CA ILE A 545 -16.74 3.54 -0.47
C ILE A 545 -17.02 3.43 1.03
N ILE A 546 -17.51 2.27 1.45
CA ILE A 546 -17.75 1.95 2.87
C ILE A 546 -16.72 0.94 3.34
N TYR A 547 -16.05 1.25 4.44
CA TYR A 547 -14.99 0.41 4.98
C TYR A 547 -15.05 0.27 6.50
N THR A 548 -14.93 -0.96 7.01
CA THR A 548 -14.62 -1.19 8.43
C THR A 548 -13.49 -2.20 8.61
N LEU A 549 -12.58 -1.92 9.53
CA LEU A 549 -11.45 -2.81 9.80
C LEU A 549 -11.84 -4.02 10.65
N ASN A 550 -12.74 -3.84 11.63
CA ASN A 550 -12.99 -4.83 12.69
C ASN A 550 -14.50 -5.08 12.96
N GLY A 551 -15.38 -4.24 12.42
CA GLY A 551 -16.78 -4.22 12.80
C GLY A 551 -17.72 -4.86 11.78
N LEU A 552 -19.00 -4.89 12.15
CA LEU A 552 -20.09 -5.27 11.26
C LEU A 552 -20.60 -4.05 10.49
N ILE A 553 -20.80 -4.22 9.19
CA ILE A 553 -21.58 -3.31 8.33
C ILE A 553 -22.98 -3.92 8.17
N VAL A 554 -24.02 -3.17 8.52
CA VAL A 554 -25.42 -3.54 8.25
C VAL A 554 -26.00 -2.59 7.21
N VAL A 555 -26.57 -3.17 6.16
CA VAL A 555 -27.24 -2.45 5.08
C VAL A 555 -28.71 -2.86 5.07
N GLU A 556 -29.64 -1.90 5.10
CA GLU A 556 -31.09 -2.15 5.13
C GLU A 556 -31.86 -1.21 4.19
N ASN A 557 -33.03 -1.64 3.72
CA ASN A 557 -34.01 -0.79 3.02
C ASN A 557 -33.41 0.09 1.90
N ASN A 558 -32.86 -0.55 0.86
CA ASN A 558 -32.34 0.09 -0.37
C ASN A 558 -31.20 1.10 -0.14
N ALA A 559 -29.97 0.62 0.05
CA ALA A 559 -28.81 1.51 0.05
C ALA A 559 -27.77 1.01 -0.95
N GLU A 560 -27.27 1.90 -1.80
CA GLU A 560 -26.37 1.57 -2.91
C GLU A 560 -25.02 2.30 -2.75
N PHE A 561 -23.92 1.56 -2.86
CA PHE A 561 -22.54 2.08 -2.76
C PHE A 561 -21.69 1.46 -3.85
N VAL A 562 -20.62 2.15 -4.27
CA VAL A 562 -19.72 1.61 -5.30
C VAL A 562 -18.85 0.47 -4.77
N GLU A 563 -18.65 0.40 -3.45
CA GLU A 563 -17.83 -0.62 -2.78
C GLU A 563 -18.19 -0.72 -1.30
N VAL A 564 -18.27 -1.96 -0.81
CA VAL A 564 -18.42 -2.24 0.62
C VAL A 564 -17.45 -3.34 1.03
N THR A 565 -16.49 -2.99 1.87
CA THR A 565 -15.46 -3.91 2.35
C THR A 565 -15.40 -3.85 3.87
N GLY A 566 -15.32 -4.99 4.55
CA GLY A 566 -15.44 -5.00 6.01
C GLY A 566 -15.01 -6.27 6.70
N TYR A 567 -14.94 -6.25 8.03
CA TYR A 567 -14.72 -7.46 8.80
C TYR A 567 -15.91 -8.45 8.71
N ALA A 568 -17.14 -7.92 8.82
CA ALA A 568 -18.38 -8.65 8.58
C ALA A 568 -19.37 -7.77 7.82
N ILE A 569 -20.19 -8.37 6.95
CA ILE A 569 -21.23 -7.65 6.21
C ILE A 569 -22.56 -8.38 6.35
N ARG A 570 -23.62 -7.64 6.65
CA ARG A 570 -24.99 -8.14 6.72
C ARG A 570 -25.91 -7.28 5.86
N LEU A 571 -26.47 -7.90 4.84
CA LEU A 571 -27.43 -7.29 3.92
C LEU A 571 -28.84 -7.76 4.28
N GLU A 572 -29.68 -6.87 4.77
CA GLU A 572 -31.07 -7.18 5.13
C GLU A 572 -31.97 -7.35 3.89
N ASN A 573 -33.24 -7.69 4.12
CA ASN A 573 -34.14 -8.01 3.01
C ASN A 573 -34.27 -6.86 1.99
N ASN A 574 -34.21 -7.20 0.70
CA ASN A 574 -34.34 -6.29 -0.45
C ASN A 574 -33.22 -5.24 -0.59
N THR A 575 -32.05 -5.45 0.02
CA THR A 575 -30.90 -4.54 -0.15
C THR A 575 -30.04 -4.93 -1.35
N LYS A 576 -29.40 -3.95 -1.99
CA LYS A 576 -28.58 -4.19 -3.16
C LYS A 576 -27.25 -3.43 -3.07
N ILE A 577 -26.13 -4.15 -3.13
CA ILE A 577 -24.81 -3.54 -3.34
C ILE A 577 -24.51 -3.57 -4.84
N VAL A 578 -24.08 -2.44 -5.39
CA VAL A 578 -23.76 -2.30 -6.83
C VAL A 578 -22.30 -1.93 -6.99
N TYR A 579 -21.44 -2.93 -7.18
CA TYR A 579 -20.06 -2.68 -7.54
C TYR A 579 -19.96 -2.07 -8.93
N GLN A 580 -19.16 -1.01 -9.07
CA GLN A 580 -18.84 -0.44 -10.37
C GLN A 580 -17.41 -0.83 -10.77
N GLU A 581 -17.25 -1.41 -11.96
CA GLU A 581 -15.95 -1.77 -12.52
C GLU A 581 -15.02 -0.54 -12.63
N GLY A 582 -13.77 -0.66 -12.18
CA GLY A 582 -12.76 0.41 -12.27
C GLY A 582 -12.12 0.85 -10.96
N LEU A 583 -12.50 0.26 -9.81
CA LEU A 583 -11.98 0.62 -8.47
C LEU A 583 -10.61 0.01 -8.12
N ILE A 584 -9.99 -0.72 -9.06
CA ILE A 584 -8.70 -1.41 -8.91
C ILE A 584 -7.56 -0.43 -8.55
N ASN A 585 -7.69 0.87 -8.87
CA ASN A 585 -6.72 1.91 -8.52
C ASN A 585 -7.40 3.12 -7.88
N SER A 586 -7.99 2.94 -6.69
CA SER A 586 -8.56 4.04 -5.93
C SER A 586 -7.43 4.77 -5.19
N ASN A 587 -7.16 6.02 -5.58
CA ASN A 587 -6.17 6.86 -4.93
C ASN A 587 -6.86 7.73 -3.87
N PHE A 588 -6.33 7.75 -2.65
CA PHE A 588 -6.78 8.67 -1.60
C PHE A 588 -5.66 9.64 -1.27
N SER A 589 -5.95 10.94 -1.34
CA SER A 589 -4.98 11.96 -0.95
C SER A 589 -4.78 11.90 0.56
N SER A 590 -3.51 11.89 0.99
CA SER A 590 -3.00 11.81 2.37
C SER A 590 -2.77 10.42 3.01
N GLY A 591 -2.85 9.31 2.26
CA GLY A 591 -2.28 8.03 2.70
C GLY A 591 -0.78 7.94 2.34
N PRO A 592 0.02 7.04 2.96
CA PRO A 592 1.41 6.88 2.60
C PRO A 592 1.51 6.30 1.19
N GLY A 593 1.60 7.16 0.18
CA GLY A 593 2.52 6.86 -0.88
C GLY A 593 3.89 7.21 -0.32
N GLY A 594 4.59 6.20 0.20
CA GLY A 594 5.93 6.31 0.77
C GLY A 594 7.00 6.62 -0.27
N GLY A 595 6.64 7.30 -1.36
CA GLY A 595 7.51 7.61 -2.47
C GLY A 595 7.18 8.99 -3.04
N TRP A 596 8.22 9.72 -3.41
CA TRP A 596 8.08 10.82 -4.35
C TRP A 596 8.36 10.24 -5.75
N GLU A 597 7.40 10.33 -6.66
CA GLU A 597 7.65 9.96 -8.05
C GLU A 597 8.24 11.13 -8.83
N VAL A 598 9.24 10.85 -9.67
CA VAL A 598 9.77 11.81 -10.64
C VAL A 598 8.81 11.88 -11.83
N THR A 599 8.01 12.94 -11.88
CA THR A 599 7.02 13.15 -12.96
C THR A 599 7.59 13.88 -14.17
N SER A 600 8.69 14.60 -13.99
CA SER A 600 9.34 15.37 -15.05
C SER A 600 10.83 15.50 -14.76
N TRP A 601 11.64 15.36 -15.81
CA TRP A 601 13.07 15.66 -15.80
C TRP A 601 13.42 16.36 -17.12
N LYS A 602 13.92 17.59 -17.07
CA LYS A 602 14.28 18.34 -18.28
C LYS A 602 15.43 19.30 -18.05
N GLU A 603 16.15 19.61 -19.13
CA GLU A 603 17.07 20.74 -19.18
C GLU A 603 16.26 22.02 -19.45
N THR A 604 16.61 23.11 -18.75
CA THR A 604 15.93 24.42 -18.86
C THR A 604 16.92 25.50 -19.27
N GLU A 605 16.44 26.56 -19.93
CA GLU A 605 17.28 27.68 -20.40
C GLU A 605 17.76 28.62 -19.27
#